data_AF-X5FEF5-F1
#
_entry.id   AF-X5FEF5-F1
#
_cell.length_a   1.000
_cell.length_b   1.000
_cell.length_c   1.000
_cell.angle_alpha   90.00
_cell.angle_beta   90.00
_cell.angle_gamma   90.00
#
_symmetry.space_group_name_H-M   'P 1'
#
loop_
_entity.id
_entity.type
_entity.pdbx_description
1 polymer ?
#
loop_
_entity_poly.entity_id
_entity_poly.type
_entity_poly.pdbx_seq_one_letter_code
_entity_poly.pdbx_strand_id
1 'polypeptide(L)'
;MSAHLFTDSPVRQVSEGLYLPVSDEEQLVAQVERLLTLRPAWASQFAVAYTVMPGMYRDAAVLTGQLRRFAHSMATVRRRAGVNVPWLLWSGLSGSPLPERANSPWFICTGGEVQVATSAETTMPAQWIAQSGAQERSQRLCYLLKAESLMQWLDLNVLAELNGPEAKCPPLAMTVGLVPSLPAVDNNLWQLWITARTGLTPDIADTGTDDALPFPDALLRRLPRQSGFTPLRRACVTMLGVTTVAGIAALCLSATANRQLLRQVGDDLHRFYAVPAEEFITKARHLSVLKDDAVMLDGYYREGEPLRLGLGLYPGERIRQPVLRAIRDWRPPEQKMDVTASLPVQTVRLDSMSLFDVGQARLKDGSTKVLVDALVNIRAKPGWLILVAGYTDATGDEKSNQQLSLRRAEAVRNWMLQTSDIPATCFAVQGLGESQPAATNDTPQGRAVNRRVEISLVPRSDACQDVK
;
A
#
# COMPACT_ATOMS: atom_id res chain seq x y z
N MET A 1 31.40 -3.76 -49.41
CA MET A 1 32.16 -4.65 -48.51
C MET A 1 31.35 -5.87 -48.06
N SER A 2 30.10 -5.71 -47.61
CA SER A 2 29.23 -6.84 -47.21
C SER A 2 29.12 -7.95 -48.26
N ALA A 3 29.05 -7.59 -49.55
CA ALA A 3 28.97 -8.55 -50.66
C ALA A 3 30.20 -9.47 -50.83
N HIS A 4 31.40 -9.07 -50.39
CA HIS A 4 32.62 -9.90 -50.46
C HIS A 4 32.84 -10.73 -49.18
N LEU A 5 32.10 -10.45 -48.11
CA LEU A 5 32.18 -11.12 -46.81
C LEU A 5 31.18 -12.27 -46.68
N PHE A 6 30.07 -12.21 -47.42
CA PHE A 6 28.98 -13.19 -47.36
C PHE A 6 28.72 -13.68 -48.79
N THR A 7 29.55 -14.60 -49.28
CA THR A 7 29.52 -15.09 -50.66
C THR A 7 28.34 -16.04 -50.95
N ASP A 8 27.90 -16.84 -49.97
CA ASP A 8 26.97 -17.96 -50.21
C ASP A 8 25.66 -17.93 -49.39
N SER A 9 25.51 -17.02 -48.42
CA SER A 9 24.28 -16.89 -47.63
C SER A 9 24.12 -15.52 -46.98
N PRO A 10 22.88 -15.01 -46.84
CA PRO A 10 22.60 -13.72 -46.21
C PRO A 10 22.89 -13.72 -44.70
N VAL A 11 23.26 -14.87 -44.14
CA VAL A 11 23.53 -15.09 -42.72
C VAL A 11 24.68 -16.09 -42.61
N ARG A 12 25.66 -15.80 -41.74
CA ARG A 12 26.74 -16.74 -41.40
C ARG A 12 26.52 -17.25 -39.98
N GLN A 13 26.27 -18.56 -39.86
CA GLN A 13 26.10 -19.24 -38.58
C GLN A 13 27.41 -19.92 -38.18
N VAL A 14 27.86 -19.64 -36.95
CA VAL A 14 28.99 -20.31 -36.31
C VAL A 14 28.54 -20.89 -34.98
N SER A 15 29.33 -21.79 -34.39
CA SER A 15 28.98 -22.44 -33.12
C SER A 15 28.75 -21.46 -31.97
N GLU A 16 29.41 -20.29 -32.02
CA GLU A 16 29.37 -19.25 -30.97
C GLU A 16 28.32 -18.15 -31.25
N GLY A 17 27.66 -18.13 -32.42
CA GLY A 17 26.73 -17.06 -32.77
C GLY A 17 26.38 -16.94 -34.25
N LEU A 18 25.76 -15.82 -34.60
CA LEU A 18 25.22 -15.57 -35.92
C LEU A 18 25.59 -14.16 -36.38
N TYR A 19 26.15 -14.04 -37.58
CA TYR A 19 26.48 -12.77 -38.21
C TYR A 19 25.40 -12.37 -39.21
N LEU A 20 24.93 -11.14 -39.10
CA LEU A 20 24.01 -10.51 -40.03
C LEU A 20 24.73 -9.36 -40.75
N PRO A 21 24.80 -9.38 -42.09
CA PRO A 21 25.36 -8.28 -42.85
C PRO A 21 24.41 -7.07 -42.79
N VAL A 22 24.99 -5.90 -42.57
CA VAL A 22 24.32 -4.62 -42.70
C VAL A 22 25.12 -3.82 -43.72
N SER A 23 24.46 -3.37 -44.79
CA SER A 23 25.15 -2.74 -45.92
C SER A 23 25.50 -1.27 -45.65
N ASP A 24 24.77 -0.60 -44.78
CA ASP A 24 24.92 0.83 -44.50
C ASP A 24 24.61 1.17 -43.03
N GLU A 25 25.22 2.24 -42.52
CA GLU A 25 25.03 2.74 -41.16
C GLU A 25 23.55 3.09 -40.88
N GLU A 26 22.83 3.61 -41.87
CA GLU A 26 21.41 3.96 -41.73
C GLU A 26 20.51 2.72 -41.62
N GLN A 27 20.88 1.63 -42.31
CA GLN A 27 20.14 0.36 -42.25
C GLN A 27 20.32 -0.36 -40.91
N LEU A 28 21.41 -0.08 -40.17
CA LEU A 28 21.69 -0.67 -38.87
C LEU A 28 20.53 -0.42 -37.90
N VAL A 29 20.06 0.83 -37.82
CA VAL A 29 18.99 1.26 -36.91
C VAL A 29 17.69 0.52 -37.24
N ALA A 30 17.31 0.50 -38.53
CA ALA A 30 16.10 -0.17 -39.00
C ALA A 30 16.15 -1.70 -38.80
N GLN A 31 17.30 -2.33 -39.05
CA GLN A 31 17.50 -3.78 -38.84
C GLN A 31 17.37 -4.15 -37.37
N VAL A 32 18.03 -3.42 -36.47
CA VAL A 32 17.96 -3.66 -35.03
C VAL A 32 16.54 -3.49 -34.52
N GLU A 33 15.83 -2.45 -34.96
CA GLU A 33 14.42 -2.25 -34.60
C GLU A 33 13.52 -3.39 -35.03
N ARG A 34 13.67 -3.84 -36.28
CA ARG A 34 12.88 -4.97 -36.80
C ARG A 34 13.14 -6.23 -35.97
N LEU A 35 14.39 -6.50 -35.62
CA LEU A 35 14.76 -7.64 -34.79
C LEU A 35 14.20 -7.52 -33.36
N LEU A 36 14.28 -6.34 -32.74
CA LEU A 36 13.74 -6.10 -31.40
C LEU A 36 12.22 -6.15 -31.36
N THR A 37 11.54 -5.76 -32.43
CA THR A 37 10.08 -5.87 -32.57
C THR A 37 9.65 -7.34 -32.60
N LEU A 38 10.39 -8.18 -33.32
CA LEU A 38 10.11 -9.62 -33.41
C LEU A 38 10.57 -10.39 -32.17
N ARG A 39 11.71 -10.01 -31.57
CA ARG A 39 12.38 -10.71 -30.47
C ARG A 39 12.98 -9.71 -29.47
N PRO A 40 12.16 -9.07 -28.62
CA PRO A 40 12.64 -8.06 -27.67
C PRO A 40 13.62 -8.63 -26.64
N ALA A 41 13.56 -9.94 -26.36
CA ALA A 41 14.48 -10.62 -25.45
C ALA A 41 15.94 -10.63 -25.96
N TRP A 42 16.17 -10.43 -27.25
CA TRP A 42 17.52 -10.43 -27.83
C TRP A 42 18.26 -9.10 -27.62
N ALA A 43 17.63 -8.07 -27.07
CA ALA A 43 18.25 -6.75 -26.86
C ALA A 43 19.63 -6.81 -26.19
N SER A 44 19.79 -7.65 -25.17
CA SER A 44 21.08 -7.83 -24.45
C SER A 44 22.03 -8.83 -25.09
N GLN A 45 21.66 -9.42 -26.24
CA GLN A 45 22.41 -10.46 -26.94
C GLN A 45 22.99 -9.97 -28.26
N PHE A 46 22.64 -8.75 -28.69
CA PHE A 46 23.22 -8.15 -29.89
C PHE A 46 24.54 -7.45 -29.58
N ALA A 47 25.45 -7.54 -30.55
CA ALA A 47 26.61 -6.70 -30.64
C ALA A 47 26.75 -6.21 -32.08
N VAL A 48 27.30 -5.02 -32.26
CA VAL A 48 27.54 -4.44 -33.59
C VAL A 48 29.02 -4.58 -33.93
N ALA A 49 29.35 -5.27 -35.01
CA ALA A 49 30.72 -5.30 -35.52
C ALA A 49 30.87 -4.25 -36.61
N TYR A 50 31.84 -3.34 -36.46
CA TYR A 50 32.15 -2.32 -37.45
C TYR A 50 33.53 -2.59 -38.06
N THR A 51 33.62 -2.52 -39.39
CA THR A 51 34.82 -2.93 -40.13
C THR A 51 35.49 -1.71 -40.74
N VAL A 52 36.77 -1.48 -40.44
CA VAL A 52 37.56 -0.40 -41.03
C VAL A 52 38.79 -1.00 -41.69
N MET A 53 38.91 -0.84 -43.00
CA MET A 53 40.07 -1.28 -43.77
C MET A 53 40.78 -0.03 -44.33
N PRO A 54 41.93 0.38 -43.77
CA PRO A 54 42.57 1.64 -44.17
C PRO A 54 43.00 1.64 -45.64
N GLY A 55 43.24 0.47 -46.23
CA GLY A 55 43.55 0.29 -47.65
C GLY A 55 42.43 0.70 -48.61
N MET A 56 41.19 0.86 -48.12
CA MET A 56 40.03 1.21 -48.94
C MET A 56 39.75 2.70 -49.03
N TYR A 57 40.42 3.52 -48.22
CA TYR A 57 40.16 4.95 -48.12
C TYR A 57 41.31 5.74 -48.74
N ARG A 58 41.00 6.71 -49.60
CA ARG A 58 41.95 7.72 -50.08
C ARG A 58 41.94 8.99 -49.22
N ASP A 59 40.75 9.37 -48.76
CA ASP A 59 40.51 10.62 -48.04
C ASP A 59 40.11 10.35 -46.59
N ALA A 60 40.82 10.99 -45.67
CA ALA A 60 40.55 10.91 -44.24
C ALA A 60 39.21 11.56 -43.87
N ALA A 61 38.78 12.63 -44.57
CA ALA A 61 37.52 13.31 -44.29
C ALA A 61 36.31 12.40 -44.55
N VAL A 62 36.38 11.57 -45.59
CA VAL A 62 35.35 10.57 -45.92
C VAL A 62 35.23 9.53 -44.80
N LEU A 63 36.37 9.02 -44.32
CA LEU A 63 36.39 8.09 -43.18
C LEU A 63 35.82 8.74 -41.93
N THR A 64 36.25 9.95 -41.58
CA THR A 64 35.72 10.69 -40.41
C THR A 64 34.21 10.89 -40.50
N GLY A 65 33.68 11.23 -41.69
CA GLY A 65 32.24 11.33 -41.91
C GLY A 65 31.49 10.02 -41.65
N GLN A 66 32.02 8.88 -42.13
CA GLN A 66 31.45 7.55 -41.87
C GLN A 66 31.47 7.20 -40.39
N LEU A 67 32.58 7.46 -39.69
CA LEU A 67 32.70 7.19 -38.25
C LEU A 67 31.70 7.99 -37.42
N ARG A 68 31.46 9.26 -37.77
CA ARG A 68 30.45 10.09 -37.08
C ARG A 68 29.03 9.58 -37.32
N ARG A 69 28.70 9.15 -38.54
CA ARG A 69 27.40 8.52 -38.85
C ARG A 69 27.21 7.20 -38.10
N PHE A 70 28.25 6.38 -38.02
CA PHE A 70 28.25 5.16 -37.22
C PHE A 70 28.01 5.46 -35.73
N ALA A 71 28.73 6.42 -35.15
CA ALA A 71 28.55 6.83 -33.75
C ALA A 71 27.12 7.31 -33.46
N HIS A 72 26.54 8.11 -34.35
CA HIS A 72 25.15 8.57 -34.24
C HIS A 72 24.15 7.40 -34.32
N SER A 73 24.37 6.47 -35.26
CA SER A 73 23.54 5.28 -35.43
C SER A 73 23.60 4.37 -34.20
N MET A 74 24.80 4.17 -33.62
CA MET A 74 24.99 3.42 -32.38
C MET A 74 24.30 4.08 -31.18
N ALA A 75 24.37 5.41 -31.05
CA ALA A 75 23.65 6.13 -30.00
C ALA A 75 22.13 5.94 -30.12
N THR A 76 21.61 5.94 -31.36
CA THR A 76 20.19 5.67 -31.64
C THR A 76 19.81 4.24 -31.32
N VAL A 77 20.62 3.26 -31.72
CA VAL A 77 20.44 1.83 -31.40
C VAL A 77 20.37 1.62 -29.88
N ARG A 78 21.31 2.18 -29.12
CA ARG A 78 21.31 2.06 -27.64
C ARG A 78 20.06 2.67 -27.01
N ARG A 79 19.61 3.82 -27.52
CA ARG A 79 18.38 4.47 -27.05
C ARG A 79 17.15 3.61 -27.33
N ARG A 80 17.01 3.05 -28.53
CA ARG A 80 15.86 2.23 -28.93
C ARG A 80 15.86 0.85 -28.28
N ALA A 81 17.03 0.23 -28.12
CA ALA A 81 17.17 -1.06 -27.45
C ALA A 81 16.97 -0.97 -25.92
N GLY A 82 17.12 0.22 -25.33
CA GLY A 82 17.03 0.43 -23.88
C GLY A 82 18.11 -0.30 -23.09
N VAL A 83 19.20 -0.69 -23.77
CA VAL A 83 20.38 -1.37 -23.21
C VAL A 83 21.64 -0.82 -23.86
N ASN A 84 22.76 -0.92 -23.15
CA ASN A 84 24.05 -0.55 -23.71
C ASN A 84 24.54 -1.65 -24.66
N VAL A 85 24.20 -1.54 -25.94
CA VAL A 85 24.65 -2.46 -26.99
C VAL A 85 26.17 -2.32 -27.16
N PRO A 86 26.96 -3.39 -26.93
CA PRO A 86 28.39 -3.39 -27.18
C PRO A 86 28.66 -3.37 -28.69
N TRP A 87 29.79 -2.81 -29.08
CA TRP A 87 30.27 -2.89 -30.45
C TRP A 87 31.73 -3.30 -30.50
N LEU A 88 32.14 -3.88 -31.62
CA LEU A 88 33.47 -4.44 -31.85
C LEU A 88 34.08 -3.75 -33.08
N LEU A 89 35.35 -3.36 -32.98
CA LEU A 89 36.09 -2.85 -34.12
C LEU A 89 36.89 -3.98 -34.76
N TRP A 90 36.71 -4.15 -36.07
CA TRP A 90 37.48 -5.10 -36.85
C TRP A 90 38.25 -4.37 -37.96
N SER A 91 39.54 -4.69 -38.08
CA SER A 91 40.39 -4.25 -39.18
C SER A 91 41.28 -5.39 -39.67
N GLY A 92 41.80 -5.24 -40.88
CA GLY A 92 42.62 -6.23 -41.54
C GLY A 92 43.66 -5.60 -42.45
N LEU A 93 44.78 -6.31 -42.62
CA LEU A 93 45.82 -5.98 -43.59
C LEU A 93 46.01 -7.11 -44.56
N SER A 94 46.34 -6.75 -45.81
CA SER A 94 46.79 -7.73 -46.79
C SER A 94 48.17 -8.25 -46.39
N GLY A 95 48.34 -9.57 -46.46
CA GLY A 95 49.62 -10.21 -46.22
C GLY A 95 49.62 -11.67 -46.61
N SER A 96 50.81 -12.20 -46.90
CA SER A 96 50.98 -13.65 -47.07
C SER A 96 50.48 -14.34 -45.80
N PRO A 97 49.58 -15.33 -45.89
CA PRO A 97 49.16 -16.10 -44.73
C PRO A 97 50.33 -16.93 -44.20
N LEU A 98 50.24 -17.35 -42.93
CA LEU A 98 51.07 -18.43 -42.40
C LEU A 98 50.81 -19.72 -43.20
N PRO A 99 51.76 -20.69 -43.21
CA PRO A 99 51.62 -21.94 -43.97
C PRO A 99 50.30 -22.69 -43.70
N GLU A 100 49.76 -22.56 -42.49
CA GLU A 100 48.43 -23.05 -42.11
C GLU A 100 47.39 -21.91 -42.11
N ARG A 101 46.62 -21.79 -43.20
CA ARG A 101 45.52 -20.80 -43.33
C ARG A 101 44.50 -20.85 -42.18
N ALA A 102 44.29 -22.03 -41.60
CA ALA A 102 43.38 -22.26 -40.46
C ALA A 102 43.88 -21.68 -39.12
N ASN A 103 45.13 -21.23 -39.08
CA ASN A 103 45.81 -20.69 -37.89
C ASN A 103 46.24 -19.22 -38.04
N SER A 104 45.67 -18.49 -39.00
CA SER A 104 45.89 -17.05 -39.13
C SER A 104 45.56 -16.33 -37.81
N PRO A 105 46.52 -15.61 -37.20
CA PRO A 105 46.37 -15.02 -35.88
C PRO A 105 45.48 -13.78 -35.94
N TRP A 106 44.58 -13.69 -34.97
CA TRP A 106 43.84 -12.48 -34.65
C TRP A 106 44.46 -11.80 -33.44
N PHE A 107 44.91 -10.57 -33.62
CA PHE A 107 45.37 -9.73 -32.51
C PHE A 107 44.16 -9.02 -31.92
N ILE A 108 43.83 -9.35 -30.68
CA ILE A 108 42.69 -8.81 -29.94
C ILE A 108 43.23 -7.83 -28.89
N CYS A 109 42.83 -6.57 -28.99
CA CYS A 109 43.13 -5.53 -28.03
C CYS A 109 41.89 -5.25 -27.16
N THR A 110 42.02 -5.46 -25.85
CA THR A 110 40.97 -5.20 -24.86
C THR A 110 41.55 -4.44 -23.67
N GLY A 111 41.07 -3.23 -23.39
CA GLY A 111 41.53 -2.46 -22.23
C GLY A 111 43.03 -2.13 -22.21
N GLY A 112 43.69 -2.10 -23.38
CA GLY A 112 45.13 -1.86 -23.52
C GLY A 112 45.99 -3.12 -23.52
N GLU A 113 45.42 -4.29 -23.22
CA GLU A 113 46.12 -5.58 -23.34
C GLU A 113 45.91 -6.19 -24.73
N VAL A 114 47.00 -6.68 -25.33
CA VAL A 114 46.99 -7.36 -26.64
C VAL A 114 47.16 -8.86 -26.43
N GLN A 115 46.25 -9.64 -27.01
CA GLN A 115 46.28 -11.10 -27.01
C GLN A 115 46.23 -11.62 -28.45
N VAL A 116 46.86 -12.76 -28.71
CA VAL A 116 46.84 -13.43 -30.00
C VAL A 116 45.89 -14.62 -29.92
N ALA A 117 44.81 -14.57 -30.68
CA ALA A 117 43.84 -15.66 -30.80
C ALA A 117 44.05 -16.40 -32.13
N THR A 118 44.27 -17.71 -32.05
CA THR A 118 44.21 -18.62 -33.18
C THR A 118 42.92 -19.45 -33.09
N SER A 119 42.68 -20.36 -34.04
CA SER A 119 41.50 -21.23 -34.01
C SER A 119 41.44 -22.13 -32.76
N ALA A 120 42.60 -22.45 -32.17
CA ALA A 120 42.73 -23.36 -31.04
C ALA A 120 42.94 -22.65 -29.68
N GLU A 121 43.74 -21.59 -29.62
CA GLU A 121 44.21 -21.02 -28.35
C GLU A 121 44.24 -19.49 -28.34
N THR A 122 44.25 -18.89 -27.15
CA THR A 122 44.51 -17.46 -26.95
C THR A 122 45.73 -17.30 -26.06
N THR A 123 46.78 -16.65 -26.57
CA THR A 123 48.08 -16.52 -25.89
C THR A 123 48.57 -15.07 -25.90
N MET A 124 49.58 -14.77 -25.09
CA MET A 124 50.25 -13.48 -25.14
C MET A 124 51.18 -13.39 -26.37
N PRO A 125 51.36 -12.21 -26.99
CA PRO A 125 52.20 -12.05 -28.18
C PRO A 125 53.62 -12.63 -28.05
N ALA A 126 54.25 -12.43 -26.89
CA ALA A 126 55.58 -12.97 -26.61
C ALA A 126 55.61 -14.51 -26.58
N GLN A 127 54.57 -15.14 -26.01
CA GLN A 127 54.43 -16.59 -25.97
C GLN A 127 54.15 -17.16 -27.36
N TRP A 128 53.29 -16.51 -28.13
CA TRP A 128 52.97 -16.91 -29.50
C TRP A 128 54.18 -16.92 -30.44
N ILE A 129 55.11 -15.96 -30.26
CA ILE A 129 56.39 -15.96 -30.98
C ILE A 129 57.30 -17.09 -30.48
N ALA A 130 57.41 -17.26 -29.15
CA ALA A 130 58.29 -18.25 -28.54
C ALA A 130 57.91 -19.71 -28.88
N GLN A 131 56.64 -19.98 -29.11
CA GLN A 131 56.11 -21.30 -29.51
C GLN A 131 56.51 -21.72 -30.94
N SER A 132 57.16 -20.85 -31.71
CA SER A 132 57.49 -21.10 -33.12
C SER A 132 58.94 -21.55 -33.35
N GLY A 133 59.13 -22.35 -34.41
CA GLY A 133 60.46 -22.72 -34.90
C GLY A 133 61.27 -21.50 -35.37
N ALA A 134 62.60 -21.62 -35.41
CA ALA A 134 63.50 -20.48 -35.67
C ALA A 134 63.19 -19.72 -36.99
N GLN A 135 62.75 -20.42 -38.03
CA GLN A 135 62.42 -19.84 -39.34
C GLN A 135 61.05 -19.13 -39.35
N GLU A 136 60.09 -19.56 -38.52
CA GLU A 136 58.77 -18.94 -38.39
C GLU A 136 58.76 -17.73 -37.46
N ARG A 137 59.72 -17.64 -36.52
CA ARG A 137 59.82 -16.52 -35.57
C ARG A 137 59.93 -15.17 -36.26
N SER A 138 60.70 -15.08 -37.34
CA SER A 138 60.86 -13.83 -38.10
C SER A 138 59.55 -13.40 -38.75
N GLN A 139 58.80 -14.34 -39.33
CA GLN A 139 57.49 -14.07 -39.93
C GLN A 139 56.45 -13.65 -38.87
N ARG A 140 56.39 -14.36 -37.73
CA ARG A 140 55.50 -14.00 -36.60
C ARG A 140 55.84 -12.62 -36.02
N LEU A 141 57.12 -12.28 -35.93
CA LEU A 141 57.57 -10.95 -35.51
C LEU A 141 57.13 -9.87 -36.51
N CYS A 142 57.31 -10.10 -37.81
CA CYS A 142 56.82 -9.16 -38.84
C CYS A 142 55.31 -8.97 -38.77
N TYR A 143 54.54 -10.03 -38.50
CA TYR A 143 53.09 -9.93 -38.34
C TYR A 143 52.70 -9.13 -37.10
N LEU A 144 53.37 -9.36 -35.97
CA LEU A 144 53.14 -8.58 -34.75
C LEU A 144 53.41 -7.10 -34.99
N LEU A 145 54.54 -6.75 -35.64
CA LEU A 145 54.88 -5.37 -35.97
C LEU A 145 53.85 -4.70 -36.89
N LYS A 146 53.38 -5.43 -37.92
CA LYS A 146 52.30 -4.93 -38.81
C LYS A 146 50.99 -4.72 -38.05
N ALA A 147 50.61 -5.67 -37.20
CA ALA A 147 49.41 -5.58 -36.39
C ALA A 147 49.48 -4.42 -35.39
N GLU A 148 50.61 -4.25 -34.71
CA GLU A 148 50.86 -3.12 -33.79
C GLU A 148 50.78 -1.77 -34.51
N SER A 149 51.41 -1.67 -35.69
CA SER A 149 51.29 -0.50 -36.55
C SER A 149 49.84 -0.16 -36.89
N LEU A 150 49.05 -1.17 -37.28
CA LEU A 150 47.64 -0.95 -37.60
C LEU A 150 46.81 -0.59 -36.37
N MET A 151 47.04 -1.25 -35.24
CA MET A 151 46.37 -0.90 -33.98
C MET A 151 46.66 0.55 -33.59
N GLN A 152 47.90 1.02 -33.77
CA GLN A 152 48.24 2.43 -33.53
C GLN A 152 47.54 3.36 -34.52
N TRP A 153 47.44 2.98 -35.81
CA TRP A 153 46.72 3.77 -36.79
C TRP A 153 45.22 3.88 -36.44
N LEU A 154 44.59 2.77 -36.04
CA LEU A 154 43.19 2.74 -35.62
C LEU A 154 42.97 3.58 -34.36
N ASP A 155 43.88 3.52 -33.39
CA ASP A 155 43.78 4.34 -32.19
C ASP A 155 43.77 5.84 -32.51
N LEU A 156 44.70 6.28 -33.35
CA LEU A 156 44.86 7.69 -33.73
C LEU A 156 43.77 8.22 -34.67
N ASN A 157 43.28 7.42 -35.61
CA ASN A 157 42.38 7.90 -36.68
C ASN A 157 40.93 7.45 -36.52
N VAL A 158 40.68 6.35 -35.79
CA VAL A 158 39.34 5.77 -35.62
C VAL A 158 38.84 5.95 -34.20
N LEU A 159 39.60 5.48 -33.21
CA LEU A 159 39.18 5.54 -31.81
C LEU A 159 39.20 6.96 -31.26
N ALA A 160 40.15 7.80 -31.68
CA ALA A 160 40.18 9.22 -31.31
C ALA A 160 38.91 9.98 -31.74
N GLU A 161 38.41 9.73 -32.96
CA GLU A 161 37.16 10.33 -33.44
C GLU A 161 35.92 9.76 -32.73
N LEU A 162 35.88 8.45 -32.47
CA LEU A 162 34.74 7.79 -31.83
C LEU A 162 34.67 7.97 -30.30
N ASN A 163 35.77 8.39 -29.66
CA ASN A 163 35.88 8.68 -28.24
C ASN A 163 36.10 10.18 -27.94
N GLY A 164 35.85 11.04 -28.93
CA GLY A 164 36.00 12.48 -28.82
C GLY A 164 35.01 13.13 -27.81
N PRO A 165 35.14 14.44 -27.57
CA PRO A 165 34.31 15.17 -26.60
C PRO A 165 32.81 15.15 -26.92
N GLU A 166 32.45 15.02 -28.21
CA GLU A 166 31.06 15.00 -28.67
C GLU A 166 30.41 13.59 -28.63
N ALA A 167 31.22 12.51 -28.61
CA ALA A 167 30.74 11.14 -28.62
C ALA A 167 31.68 10.21 -27.82
N LYS A 168 31.14 9.56 -26.78
CA LYS A 168 31.84 8.51 -26.04
C LYS A 168 31.28 7.15 -26.42
N CYS A 169 31.88 6.52 -27.43
CA CYS A 169 31.48 5.20 -27.87
C CYS A 169 32.68 4.25 -27.96
N PRO A 170 33.34 3.88 -26.85
CA PRO A 170 34.47 2.97 -26.93
C PRO A 170 34.01 1.57 -27.38
N PRO A 171 34.80 0.88 -28.21
CA PRO A 171 34.52 -0.51 -28.55
C PRO A 171 34.77 -1.40 -27.33
N LEU A 172 34.07 -2.54 -27.30
CA LEU A 172 34.32 -3.59 -26.31
C LEU A 172 35.70 -4.23 -26.52
N ALA A 173 36.06 -4.45 -27.78
CA ALA A 173 37.37 -4.94 -28.20
C ALA A 173 37.67 -4.47 -29.63
N MET A 174 38.96 -4.33 -29.93
CA MET A 174 39.48 -4.07 -31.26
C MET A 174 40.23 -5.31 -31.76
N THR A 175 40.07 -5.66 -33.02
CA THR A 175 40.79 -6.78 -33.63
C THR A 175 41.47 -6.41 -34.92
N VAL A 176 42.66 -6.95 -35.07
CA VAL A 176 43.47 -6.85 -36.27
C VAL A 176 43.85 -8.25 -36.72
N GLY A 177 43.52 -8.57 -37.96
CA GLY A 177 43.92 -9.83 -38.60
C GLY A 177 44.70 -9.59 -39.88
N LEU A 178 45.47 -10.59 -40.28
CA LEU A 178 46.04 -10.62 -41.62
C LEU A 178 45.14 -11.45 -42.52
N VAL A 179 44.87 -10.89 -43.68
CA VAL A 179 43.93 -11.41 -44.65
C VAL A 179 44.69 -11.68 -45.96
N PRO A 180 44.42 -12.79 -46.66
CA PRO A 180 45.17 -13.15 -47.87
C PRO A 180 45.09 -12.09 -48.97
N SER A 181 43.89 -11.58 -49.23
CA SER A 181 43.62 -10.52 -50.20
C SER A 181 42.53 -9.60 -49.66
N LEU A 182 42.75 -8.28 -49.82
CA LEU A 182 41.77 -7.26 -49.45
C LEU A 182 41.63 -6.28 -50.62
N PRO A 183 40.42 -5.78 -50.89
CA PRO A 183 40.27 -4.68 -51.83
C PRO A 183 41.04 -3.47 -51.31
N ALA A 184 41.96 -2.96 -52.13
CA ALA A 184 42.77 -1.80 -51.82
C ALA A 184 42.75 -0.82 -52.99
N VAL A 185 42.84 0.46 -52.67
CA VAL A 185 42.85 1.55 -53.64
C VAL A 185 44.25 2.17 -53.65
N ASP A 186 44.75 2.59 -54.82
CA ASP A 186 46.02 3.32 -54.91
C ASP A 186 46.03 4.60 -54.06
N ASN A 187 47.19 4.90 -53.47
CA ASN A 187 47.43 6.04 -52.57
C ASN A 187 46.44 6.10 -51.41
N ASN A 188 46.19 4.94 -50.80
CA ASN A 188 45.29 4.85 -49.65
C ASN A 188 45.92 5.38 -48.35
N LEU A 189 45.08 5.60 -47.34
CA LEU A 189 45.47 6.11 -46.03
C LEU A 189 46.51 5.21 -45.34
N TRP A 190 46.49 3.89 -45.58
CA TRP A 190 47.48 2.97 -45.04
C TRP A 190 48.87 3.17 -45.68
N GLN A 191 48.92 3.24 -47.02
CA GLN A 191 50.14 3.50 -47.76
C GLN A 191 50.76 4.84 -47.33
N LEU A 192 49.96 5.91 -47.31
CA LEU A 192 50.42 7.23 -46.88
C LEU A 192 51.00 7.21 -45.46
N TRP A 193 50.36 6.47 -44.54
CA TRP A 193 50.83 6.36 -43.16
C TRP A 193 52.14 5.57 -43.02
N ILE A 194 52.27 4.44 -43.74
CA ILE A 194 53.51 3.65 -43.76
C ILE A 194 54.64 4.44 -44.42
N THR A 195 54.38 5.08 -45.56
CA THR A 195 55.37 5.90 -46.27
C THR A 195 55.84 7.05 -45.40
N ALA A 196 54.95 7.74 -44.68
CA ALA A 196 55.32 8.82 -43.77
C ALA A 196 56.24 8.37 -42.62
N ARG A 197 56.13 7.12 -42.17
CA ARG A 197 56.92 6.59 -41.04
C ARG A 197 58.21 5.87 -41.45
N THR A 198 58.17 5.18 -42.58
CA THR A 198 59.26 4.30 -43.01
C THR A 198 60.02 4.84 -44.23
N GLY A 199 59.46 5.81 -44.95
CA GLY A 199 59.96 6.27 -46.25
C GLY A 199 59.70 5.27 -47.40
N LEU A 200 59.13 4.09 -47.10
CA LEU A 200 58.86 3.04 -48.07
C LEU A 200 57.36 3.03 -48.41
N THR A 201 57.03 3.00 -49.69
CA THR A 201 55.64 2.85 -50.14
C THR A 201 55.36 1.38 -50.40
N PRO A 202 54.46 0.74 -49.64
CA PRO A 202 54.16 -0.66 -49.84
C PRO A 202 53.34 -0.86 -51.11
N ASP A 203 53.70 -1.86 -51.91
CA ASP A 203 52.94 -2.27 -53.08
C ASP A 203 51.55 -2.77 -52.67
N ILE A 204 50.56 -2.52 -53.53
CA ILE A 204 49.26 -3.16 -53.39
C ILE A 204 49.43 -4.60 -53.83
N ALA A 205 49.30 -5.52 -52.88
CA ALA A 205 49.26 -6.94 -53.20
C ALA A 205 48.12 -7.19 -54.21
N ASP A 206 48.41 -7.94 -55.27
CA ASP A 206 47.46 -8.26 -56.33
C ASP A 206 46.13 -8.75 -55.75
N THR A 207 45.03 -8.28 -56.36
CA THR A 207 43.66 -8.71 -56.08
C THR A 207 43.42 -10.11 -56.64
N GLY A 208 44.12 -11.10 -56.06
CA GLY A 208 44.05 -12.49 -56.47
C GLY A 208 42.95 -13.27 -55.73
N THR A 209 41.95 -13.69 -56.51
CA THR A 209 40.90 -14.71 -56.29
C THR A 209 39.87 -14.50 -55.16
N ASP A 210 38.62 -14.86 -55.51
CA ASP A 210 37.35 -14.97 -54.76
C ASP A 210 37.40 -15.82 -53.45
N ASP A 211 38.52 -15.80 -52.72
CA ASP A 211 38.62 -16.51 -51.45
C ASP A 211 37.84 -15.76 -50.35
N ALA A 212 36.93 -16.45 -49.68
CA ALA A 212 36.11 -15.89 -48.60
C ALA A 212 37.00 -15.30 -47.48
N LEU A 213 36.74 -14.05 -47.12
CA LEU A 213 37.46 -13.33 -46.08
C LEU A 213 37.27 -14.03 -44.71
N PRO A 214 38.34 -14.24 -43.93
CA PRO A 214 38.24 -14.83 -42.61
C PRO A 214 37.56 -13.88 -41.63
N PHE A 215 36.70 -14.42 -40.77
CA PHE A 215 36.02 -13.66 -39.72
C PHE A 215 36.68 -13.86 -38.36
N PRO A 216 36.65 -12.84 -37.49
CA PRO A 216 37.18 -12.92 -36.13
C PRO A 216 36.19 -13.65 -35.19
N ASP A 217 35.94 -14.95 -35.43
CA ASP A 217 34.99 -15.75 -34.66
C ASP A 217 35.37 -15.82 -33.16
N ALA A 218 36.67 -15.67 -32.85
CA ALA A 218 37.18 -15.58 -31.49
C ALA A 218 36.59 -14.40 -30.67
N LEU A 219 36.09 -13.35 -31.34
CA LEU A 219 35.44 -12.23 -30.66
C LEU A 219 34.09 -12.58 -30.06
N LEU A 220 33.36 -13.54 -30.65
CA LEU A 220 32.03 -13.91 -30.15
C LEU A 220 32.11 -14.48 -28.74
N ARG A 221 33.21 -15.17 -28.40
CA ARG A 221 33.46 -15.68 -27.04
C ARG A 221 33.64 -14.57 -26.01
N ARG A 222 34.00 -13.35 -26.44
CA ARG A 222 34.20 -12.18 -25.58
C ARG A 222 32.93 -11.35 -25.41
N LEU A 223 31.90 -11.61 -26.20
CA LEU A 223 30.63 -10.91 -26.04
C LEU A 223 30.00 -11.30 -24.70
N PRO A 224 29.44 -10.32 -23.96
CA PRO A 224 28.79 -10.60 -22.71
C PRO A 224 27.59 -11.52 -22.97
N ARG A 225 27.65 -12.75 -22.47
CA ARG A 225 26.54 -13.72 -22.54
C ARG A 225 25.46 -13.32 -21.54
N GLN A 226 24.73 -12.24 -21.83
CA GLN A 226 23.62 -11.81 -21.00
C GLN A 226 22.33 -12.50 -21.43
N SER A 227 21.68 -13.20 -20.50
CA SER A 227 20.27 -13.57 -20.68
C SER A 227 19.44 -12.30 -20.68
N GLY A 228 18.70 -12.02 -21.76
CA GLY A 228 17.82 -10.86 -21.80
C GLY A 228 16.81 -10.90 -20.65
N PHE A 229 16.70 -9.79 -19.92
CA PHE A 229 15.58 -9.60 -19.00
C PHE A 229 14.32 -9.43 -19.84
N THR A 230 13.46 -10.46 -19.86
CA THR A 230 12.15 -10.36 -20.50
C THR A 230 11.33 -9.24 -19.82
N PRO A 231 10.44 -8.55 -20.56
CA PRO A 231 9.57 -7.53 -19.97
C PRO A 231 8.76 -8.10 -18.78
N LEU A 232 8.37 -9.37 -18.86
CA LEU A 232 7.71 -10.10 -17.77
C LEU A 232 8.59 -10.18 -16.51
N ARG A 233 9.89 -10.50 -16.64
CA ARG A 233 10.80 -10.58 -15.49
C ARG A 233 11.01 -9.22 -14.83
N ARG A 234 11.11 -8.14 -15.62
CA ARG A 234 11.18 -6.77 -15.08
C ARG A 234 9.92 -6.43 -14.29
N ALA A 235 8.74 -6.73 -14.85
CA ALA A 235 7.46 -6.52 -14.19
C ALA A 235 7.32 -7.34 -12.90
N CYS A 236 7.79 -8.59 -12.88
CA CYS A 236 7.79 -9.42 -11.66
C CYS A 236 8.69 -8.83 -10.58
N VAL A 237 9.89 -8.36 -10.92
CA VAL A 237 10.81 -7.75 -9.95
C VAL A 237 10.24 -6.45 -9.39
N THR A 238 9.66 -5.59 -10.23
CA THR A 238 9.02 -4.36 -9.75
C THR A 238 7.79 -4.65 -8.91
N MET A 239 6.96 -5.61 -9.30
CA MET A 239 5.78 -6.04 -8.53
C MET A 239 6.18 -6.62 -7.16
N LEU A 240 7.24 -7.43 -7.10
CA LEU A 240 7.80 -7.93 -5.84
C LEU A 240 8.36 -6.78 -4.98
N GLY A 241 9.01 -5.78 -5.59
CA GLY A 241 9.50 -4.60 -4.89
C GLY A 241 8.36 -3.75 -4.29
N VAL A 242 7.30 -3.50 -5.07
CA VAL A 242 6.14 -2.72 -4.61
C VAL A 242 5.37 -3.45 -3.51
N THR A 243 5.18 -4.77 -3.64
CA THR A 243 4.47 -5.58 -2.63
C THR A 243 5.23 -5.68 -1.32
N THR A 244 6.56 -5.80 -1.35
CA THR A 244 7.39 -5.81 -0.12
C THR A 244 7.33 -4.46 0.59
N VAL A 245 7.45 -3.34 -0.13
CA VAL A 245 7.33 -1.99 0.45
C VAL A 245 5.93 -1.76 1.05
N ALA A 246 4.88 -2.15 0.33
CA ALA A 246 3.51 -2.05 0.83
C ALA A 246 3.28 -2.92 2.08
N GLY A 247 3.84 -4.13 2.12
CA GLY A 247 3.78 -5.02 3.28
C GLY A 247 4.47 -4.43 4.51
N ILE A 248 5.66 -3.84 4.35
CA ILE A 248 6.39 -3.16 5.43
C ILE A 248 5.58 -1.96 5.95
N ALA A 249 5.02 -1.14 5.05
CA ALA A 249 4.19 -0.01 5.43
C ALA A 249 2.95 -0.44 6.23
N ALA A 250 2.26 -1.50 5.79
CA ALA A 250 1.10 -2.06 6.47
C ALA A 250 1.45 -2.57 7.89
N LEU A 251 2.58 -3.27 8.04
CA LEU A 251 3.09 -3.72 9.34
C LEU A 251 3.41 -2.54 10.27
N CYS A 252 4.05 -1.49 9.76
CA CYS A 252 4.34 -0.28 10.54
C CYS A 252 3.05 0.41 11.01
N LEU A 253 2.07 0.58 10.12
CA LEU A 253 0.78 1.17 10.47
C LEU A 253 0.05 0.32 11.52
N SER A 254 0.02 -1.01 11.35
CA SER A 254 -0.57 -1.91 12.34
C SER A 254 0.15 -1.83 13.69
N ALA A 255 1.48 -1.79 13.70
CA ALA A 255 2.26 -1.62 14.94
C ALA A 255 1.94 -0.29 15.65
N THR A 256 1.76 0.80 14.90
CA THR A 256 1.39 2.09 15.49
C THR A 256 -0.02 2.08 16.06
N ALA A 257 -0.99 1.50 15.37
CA ALA A 257 -2.37 1.38 15.84
C ALA A 257 -2.46 0.50 17.10
N ASN A 258 -1.74 -0.61 17.14
CA ASN A 258 -1.65 -1.47 18.32
C ASN A 258 -0.99 -0.79 19.51
N ARG A 259 0.08 -0.01 19.29
CA ARG A 259 0.70 0.82 20.35
C ARG A 259 -0.28 1.86 20.90
N GLN A 260 -1.09 2.47 20.04
CA GLN A 260 -2.08 3.45 20.48
C GLN A 260 -3.18 2.79 21.32
N LEU A 261 -3.70 1.64 20.89
CA LEU A 261 -4.68 0.86 21.65
C LEU A 261 -4.14 0.46 23.03
N LEU A 262 -2.91 -0.06 23.08
CA LEU A 262 -2.26 -0.44 24.34
C LEU A 262 -2.11 0.74 25.30
N ARG A 263 -1.72 1.92 24.79
CA ARG A 263 -1.58 3.12 25.60
C ARG A 263 -2.93 3.58 26.13
N GLN A 264 -3.95 3.65 25.27
CA GLN A 264 -5.28 4.10 25.67
C GLN A 264 -5.86 3.23 26.79
N VAL A 265 -5.97 1.91 26.55
CA VAL A 265 -6.52 0.97 27.54
C VAL A 265 -5.64 0.90 28.79
N GLY A 266 -4.31 0.99 28.63
CA GLY A 266 -3.38 1.02 29.75
C GLY A 266 -3.55 2.26 30.63
N ASP A 267 -3.68 3.43 30.03
CA ASP A 267 -3.89 4.71 30.72
C ASP A 267 -5.24 4.73 31.44
N ASP A 268 -6.30 4.21 30.81
CA ASP A 268 -7.63 4.15 31.42
C ASP A 268 -7.68 3.17 32.60
N LEU A 269 -6.95 2.05 32.51
CA LEU A 269 -6.74 1.13 33.62
C LEU A 269 -5.96 1.79 34.77
N HIS A 270 -4.88 2.52 34.46
CA HIS A 270 -4.10 3.25 35.46
C HIS A 270 -4.93 4.33 36.17
N ARG A 271 -5.75 5.09 35.45
CA ARG A 271 -6.65 6.10 36.02
C ARG A 271 -7.67 5.48 36.98
N PHE A 272 -8.24 4.34 36.63
CA PHE A 272 -9.17 3.64 37.51
C PHE A 272 -8.53 3.20 38.83
N TYR A 273 -7.30 2.68 38.77
CA TYR A 273 -6.58 2.27 39.98
C TYR A 273 -6.05 3.45 40.80
N ALA A 274 -5.77 4.59 40.18
CA ALA A 274 -5.29 5.78 40.86
C ALA A 274 -6.37 6.45 41.74
N VAL A 275 -7.66 6.33 41.39
CA VAL A 275 -8.75 6.96 42.14
C VAL A 275 -9.08 6.14 43.41
N PRO A 276 -9.05 6.74 44.61
CA PRO A 276 -9.38 6.06 45.86
C PRO A 276 -10.85 5.62 45.89
N ALA A 277 -11.16 4.62 46.72
CA ALA A 277 -12.51 4.06 46.80
C ALA A 277 -13.57 5.03 47.37
N GLU A 278 -13.13 6.03 48.13
CA GLU A 278 -13.99 7.05 48.76
C GLU A 278 -14.63 8.00 47.73
N GLU A 279 -13.94 8.28 46.62
CA GLU A 279 -14.45 9.11 45.52
C GLU A 279 -15.31 8.29 44.55
N PHE A 280 -16.47 7.83 45.05
CA PHE A 280 -17.37 6.93 44.31
C PHE A 280 -17.75 7.46 42.92
N ILE A 281 -18.14 8.73 42.80
CA ILE A 281 -18.63 9.32 41.54
C ILE A 281 -17.52 9.32 40.48
N THR A 282 -16.31 9.76 40.86
CA THR A 282 -15.13 9.79 39.96
C THR A 282 -14.75 8.38 39.55
N LYS A 283 -14.70 7.44 40.50
CA LYS A 283 -14.35 6.04 40.23
C LYS A 283 -15.37 5.33 39.35
N ALA A 284 -16.66 5.60 39.54
CA ALA A 284 -17.74 5.09 38.71
C ALA A 284 -17.63 5.58 37.25
N ARG A 285 -17.18 6.83 37.02
CA ARG A 285 -16.91 7.36 35.68
C ARG A 285 -15.73 6.65 35.01
N HIS A 286 -14.64 6.40 35.73
CA HIS A 286 -13.52 5.63 35.18
C HIS A 286 -13.92 4.17 34.89
N LEU A 287 -14.77 3.59 35.73
CA LEU A 287 -15.33 2.27 35.50
C LEU A 287 -16.21 2.21 34.24
N SER A 288 -16.98 3.25 33.93
CA SER A 288 -17.78 3.25 32.70
C SER A 288 -16.90 3.23 31.46
N VAL A 289 -15.81 4.00 31.44
CA VAL A 289 -14.81 3.96 30.36
C VAL A 289 -14.20 2.56 30.22
N LEU A 290 -13.82 1.92 31.33
CA LEU A 290 -13.30 0.55 31.29
C LEU A 290 -14.32 -0.48 30.78
N LYS A 291 -15.61 -0.28 31.07
CA LYS A 291 -16.68 -1.13 30.53
C LYS A 291 -16.81 -0.96 29.01
N ASP A 292 -16.72 0.27 28.52
CA ASP A 292 -16.73 0.55 27.07
C ASP A 292 -15.53 -0.11 26.38
N ASP A 293 -14.34 -0.01 26.97
CA ASP A 293 -13.13 -0.70 26.49
C ASP A 293 -13.30 -2.23 26.50
N ALA A 294 -13.90 -2.79 27.55
CA ALA A 294 -14.16 -4.22 27.65
C ALA A 294 -15.11 -4.70 26.54
N VAL A 295 -16.18 -3.94 26.26
CA VAL A 295 -17.14 -4.25 25.18
C VAL A 295 -16.43 -4.21 23.82
N MET A 296 -15.59 -3.20 23.59
CA MET A 296 -14.82 -3.09 22.34
C MET A 296 -13.84 -4.25 22.16
N LEU A 297 -13.10 -4.63 23.22
CA LEU A 297 -12.16 -5.76 23.18
C LEU A 297 -12.87 -7.11 23.04
N ASP A 298 -14.01 -7.31 23.70
CA ASP A 298 -14.83 -8.51 23.54
C ASP A 298 -15.42 -8.60 22.12
N GLY A 299 -15.79 -7.47 21.52
CA GLY A 299 -16.21 -7.39 20.12
C GLY A 299 -15.12 -7.90 19.19
N TYR A 300 -13.89 -7.39 19.32
CA TYR A 300 -12.74 -7.85 18.52
C TYR A 300 -12.40 -9.32 18.76
N TYR A 301 -12.60 -9.84 19.98
CA TYR A 301 -12.39 -11.26 20.26
C TYR A 301 -13.42 -12.17 19.58
N ARG A 302 -14.69 -11.74 19.51
CA ARG A 302 -15.79 -12.55 18.94
C ARG A 302 -15.90 -12.44 17.43
N GLU A 303 -15.78 -11.22 16.91
CA GLU A 303 -16.03 -10.90 15.50
C GLU A 303 -14.75 -10.87 14.66
N GLY A 304 -13.59 -10.88 15.32
CA GLY A 304 -12.28 -10.77 14.69
C GLY A 304 -11.68 -9.37 14.81
N GLU A 305 -10.36 -9.31 14.74
CA GLU A 305 -9.62 -8.05 14.82
C GLU A 305 -9.78 -7.21 13.54
N PRO A 306 -9.89 -5.88 13.66
CA PRO A 306 -9.84 -4.99 12.50
C PRO A 306 -8.51 -5.16 11.74
N LEU A 307 -8.55 -5.07 10.40
CA LEU A 307 -7.36 -5.18 9.54
C LEU A 307 -6.21 -4.25 9.98
N ARG A 308 -6.53 -3.05 10.48
CA ARG A 308 -5.55 -2.07 10.97
C ARG A 308 -4.82 -2.50 12.24
N LEU A 309 -5.36 -3.45 13.01
CA LEU A 309 -4.76 -3.98 14.22
C LEU A 309 -4.15 -5.37 13.99
N GLY A 310 -4.45 -6.01 12.85
CA GLY A 310 -4.02 -7.36 12.58
C GLY A 310 -2.59 -7.51 12.10
N LEU A 311 -2.38 -8.41 11.13
CA LEU A 311 -1.04 -8.85 10.69
C LEU A 311 -0.26 -9.60 11.78
N GLY A 312 -0.97 -10.25 12.72
CA GLY A 312 -0.38 -11.01 13.83
C GLY A 312 0.22 -10.15 14.94
N LEU A 313 -0.03 -8.85 14.95
CA LEU A 313 0.51 -7.90 15.95
C LEU A 313 -0.50 -7.53 17.06
N TYR A 314 -1.75 -8.01 16.98
CA TYR A 314 -2.82 -7.61 17.88
C TYR A 314 -2.63 -8.14 19.31
N PRO A 315 -2.59 -7.27 20.34
CA PRO A 315 -2.36 -7.67 21.72
C PRO A 315 -3.66 -7.89 22.52
N GLY A 316 -4.83 -7.86 21.88
CA GLY A 316 -6.14 -7.78 22.54
C GLY A 316 -6.35 -8.77 23.67
N GLU A 317 -5.98 -10.04 23.46
CA GLU A 317 -6.22 -11.08 24.47
C GLU A 317 -5.41 -10.86 25.76
N ARG A 318 -4.22 -10.24 25.65
CA ARG A 318 -3.38 -9.93 26.82
C ARG A 318 -3.94 -8.77 27.65
N ILE A 319 -4.55 -7.77 27.00
CA ILE A 319 -5.08 -6.58 27.68
C ILE A 319 -6.52 -6.74 28.16
N ARG A 320 -7.30 -7.63 27.55
CA ARG A 320 -8.68 -7.91 27.93
C ARG A 320 -8.80 -8.45 29.35
N GLN A 321 -7.90 -9.36 29.75
CA GLN A 321 -7.93 -10.00 31.07
C GLN A 321 -7.73 -9.02 32.25
N PRO A 322 -6.75 -8.08 32.22
CA PRO A 322 -6.65 -7.01 33.21
C PRO A 322 -7.92 -6.15 33.34
N VAL A 323 -8.52 -5.74 32.22
CA VAL A 323 -9.72 -4.89 32.22
C VAL A 323 -10.91 -5.62 32.86
N LEU A 324 -11.16 -6.86 32.45
CA LEU A 324 -12.24 -7.68 33.01
C LEU A 324 -12.07 -7.92 34.52
N ARG A 325 -10.83 -8.11 34.98
CA ARG A 325 -10.53 -8.22 36.43
C ARG A 325 -10.86 -6.93 37.17
N ALA A 326 -10.43 -5.78 36.66
CA ALA A 326 -10.74 -4.48 37.28
C ALA A 326 -12.26 -4.24 37.43
N ILE A 327 -13.03 -4.60 36.40
CA ILE A 327 -14.51 -4.47 36.42
C ILE A 327 -15.13 -5.43 37.45
N ARG A 328 -14.66 -6.68 37.49
CA ARG A 328 -15.22 -7.71 38.40
C ARG A 328 -14.91 -7.41 39.87
N ASP A 329 -13.71 -6.93 40.15
CA ASP A 329 -13.19 -6.81 41.51
C ASP A 329 -13.79 -5.60 42.25
N TRP A 330 -14.32 -4.60 41.53
CA TRP A 330 -15.00 -3.45 42.13
C TRP A 330 -16.50 -3.69 42.32
N ARG A 331 -16.98 -3.48 43.54
CA ARG A 331 -18.40 -3.41 43.88
C ARG A 331 -18.71 -2.05 44.50
N PRO A 332 -19.81 -1.38 44.11
CA PRO A 332 -20.29 -0.19 44.80
C PRO A 332 -20.44 -0.49 46.30
N PRO A 333 -20.01 0.41 47.20
CA PRO A 333 -20.40 0.29 48.60
C PRO A 333 -21.93 0.30 48.65
N GLU A 334 -22.53 -0.65 49.35
CA GLU A 334 -23.98 -0.67 49.59
C GLU A 334 -24.36 0.66 50.25
N GLN A 335 -25.00 1.56 49.49
CA GLN A 335 -25.69 2.69 50.09
C GLN A 335 -26.81 2.10 50.94
N LYS A 336 -26.58 2.01 52.26
CA LYS A 336 -27.67 1.92 53.23
C LYS A 336 -28.46 3.21 53.08
N MET A 337 -29.45 3.16 52.21
CA MET A 337 -30.46 4.19 52.09
C MET A 337 -31.21 4.16 53.41
N ASP A 338 -30.90 5.09 54.32
CA ASP A 338 -31.74 5.32 55.49
C ASP A 338 -33.12 5.74 54.97
N VAL A 339 -34.05 4.79 54.93
CA VAL A 339 -35.43 4.96 54.41
C VAL A 339 -36.26 5.92 55.30
N THR A 340 -35.67 6.54 56.32
CA THR A 340 -36.34 7.48 57.22
C THR A 340 -36.68 8.84 56.61
N ALA A 341 -36.20 9.16 55.40
CA ALA A 341 -36.61 10.37 54.68
C ALA A 341 -37.65 10.05 53.59
N SER A 342 -38.83 9.59 53.99
CA SER A 342 -40.02 9.66 53.14
C SER A 342 -40.26 11.13 52.77
N LEU A 343 -40.16 11.47 51.49
CA LEU A 343 -40.72 12.72 50.97
C LEU A 343 -42.17 12.83 51.47
N PRO A 344 -42.60 13.92 52.12
CA PRO A 344 -43.94 13.99 52.69
C PRO A 344 -44.98 13.95 51.55
N VAL A 345 -45.69 12.83 51.44
CA VAL A 345 -46.92 12.76 50.64
C VAL A 345 -47.90 13.73 51.28
N GLN A 346 -48.21 14.82 50.59
CA GLN A 346 -49.17 15.79 51.10
C GLN A 346 -50.58 15.31 50.73
N THR A 347 -51.30 14.80 51.71
CA THR A 347 -52.69 14.35 51.58
C THR A 347 -53.63 15.51 51.93
N VAL A 348 -54.47 15.93 50.98
CA VAL A 348 -55.60 16.82 51.23
C VAL A 348 -56.84 15.94 51.44
N ARG A 349 -57.38 15.95 52.67
CA ARG A 349 -58.58 15.17 53.02
C ARG A 349 -59.83 16.02 52.83
N LEU A 350 -60.80 15.53 52.06
CA LEU A 350 -62.10 16.16 51.85
C LEU A 350 -63.20 15.31 52.50
N ASP A 351 -64.04 15.94 53.32
CA ASP A 351 -65.15 15.28 53.99
C ASP A 351 -66.29 14.98 52.99
N SER A 352 -66.68 13.71 52.85
CA SER A 352 -67.73 13.29 51.91
C SER A 352 -69.11 13.81 52.31
N MET A 353 -69.35 14.14 53.58
CA MET A 353 -70.65 14.67 54.05
C MET A 353 -70.92 16.09 53.54
N SER A 354 -69.85 16.85 53.32
CA SER A 354 -69.88 18.18 52.69
C SER A 354 -70.09 18.06 51.17
N LEU A 355 -69.56 17.00 50.55
CA LEU A 355 -69.56 16.82 49.10
C LEU A 355 -70.80 16.09 48.56
N PHE A 356 -71.36 15.11 49.28
CA PHE A 356 -72.38 14.18 48.78
C PHE A 356 -73.52 13.95 49.77
N ASP A 357 -74.70 13.59 49.26
CA ASP A 357 -75.80 13.06 50.08
C ASP A 357 -75.61 11.58 50.42
N VAL A 358 -76.32 11.13 51.47
CA VAL A 358 -76.25 9.73 51.94
C VAL A 358 -76.65 8.78 50.81
N GLY A 359 -75.81 7.77 50.54
CA GLY A 359 -76.02 6.81 49.46
C GLY A 359 -75.83 7.37 48.04
N GLN A 360 -75.49 8.64 47.87
CA GLN A 360 -75.31 9.26 46.55
C GLN A 360 -73.84 9.56 46.23
N ALA A 361 -73.55 9.61 44.93
CA ALA A 361 -72.27 10.01 44.35
C ALA A 361 -72.37 11.29 43.51
N ARG A 362 -73.48 12.04 43.63
CA ARG A 362 -73.65 13.35 42.99
C ARG A 362 -73.19 14.45 43.93
N LEU A 363 -72.32 15.34 43.43
CA LEU A 363 -71.81 16.48 44.17
C LEU A 363 -72.94 17.47 44.51
N LYS A 364 -72.96 17.98 45.74
CA LYS A 364 -73.88 19.04 46.19
C LYS A 364 -73.49 20.39 45.60
N ASP A 365 -74.45 21.29 45.40
CA ASP A 365 -74.16 22.64 44.88
C ASP A 365 -73.20 23.44 45.79
N GLY A 366 -73.30 23.24 47.12
CA GLY A 366 -72.40 23.85 48.12
C GLY A 366 -70.98 23.27 48.18
N SER A 367 -70.70 22.16 47.49
CA SER A 367 -69.40 21.47 47.50
C SER A 367 -68.31 22.20 46.69
N THR A 368 -68.73 23.08 45.78
CA THR A 368 -67.87 23.80 44.82
C THR A 368 -66.71 24.53 45.51
N LYS A 369 -66.96 25.21 46.64
CA LYS A 369 -65.94 25.98 47.36
C LYS A 369 -64.78 25.09 47.84
N VAL A 370 -65.12 23.96 48.45
CA VAL A 370 -64.14 22.99 48.99
C VAL A 370 -63.30 22.36 47.87
N LEU A 371 -63.92 22.09 46.72
CA LEU A 371 -63.23 21.51 45.57
C LEU A 371 -62.31 22.52 44.86
N VAL A 372 -62.68 23.81 44.83
CA VAL A 372 -61.82 24.89 44.32
C VAL A 372 -60.57 25.04 45.18
N ASP A 373 -60.71 25.02 46.51
CA ASP A 373 -59.55 25.12 47.43
C ASP A 373 -58.58 23.94 47.24
N ALA A 374 -59.10 22.73 47.04
CA ALA A 374 -58.29 21.56 46.71
C ALA A 374 -57.58 21.72 45.36
N LEU A 375 -58.27 22.26 44.35
CA LEU A 375 -57.73 22.47 43.01
C LEU A 375 -56.59 23.50 43.00
N VAL A 376 -56.68 24.56 43.81
CA VAL A 376 -55.58 25.55 43.97
C VAL A 376 -54.33 24.88 44.52
N ASN A 377 -54.46 24.02 45.53
CA ASN A 377 -53.34 23.29 46.11
C ASN A 377 -52.68 22.31 45.12
N ILE A 378 -53.47 21.70 44.24
CA ILE A 378 -52.98 20.81 43.18
C ILE A 378 -52.21 21.62 42.11
N ARG A 379 -52.76 22.76 41.66
CA ARG A 379 -52.11 23.63 40.66
C ARG A 379 -50.76 24.18 41.12
N ALA A 380 -50.54 24.32 42.43
CA ALA A 380 -49.25 24.74 42.98
C ALA A 380 -48.11 23.71 42.78
N LYS A 381 -48.42 22.47 42.35
CA LYS A 381 -47.44 21.38 42.17
C LYS A 381 -47.58 20.66 40.82
N PRO A 382 -47.12 21.27 39.71
CA PRO A 382 -47.15 20.61 38.40
C PRO A 382 -46.26 19.36 38.36
N GLY A 383 -46.69 18.32 37.63
CA GLY A 383 -45.93 17.09 37.41
C GLY A 383 -46.10 15.99 38.46
N TRP A 384 -46.98 16.17 39.45
CA TRP A 384 -47.28 15.15 40.47
C TRP A 384 -48.50 14.33 40.05
N LEU A 385 -48.50 13.03 40.36
CA LEU A 385 -49.66 12.16 40.17
C LEU A 385 -50.73 12.49 41.23
N ILE A 386 -51.96 12.74 40.78
CA ILE A 386 -53.10 13.06 41.64
C ILE A 386 -53.89 11.77 41.89
N LEU A 387 -53.78 11.21 43.09
CA LEU A 387 -54.56 10.05 43.51
C LEU A 387 -55.82 10.51 44.24
N VAL A 388 -56.99 10.17 43.71
CA VAL A 388 -58.30 10.42 44.33
C VAL A 388 -58.84 9.10 44.87
N ALA A 389 -58.88 8.96 46.19
CA ALA A 389 -59.33 7.76 46.89
C ALA A 389 -60.64 8.02 47.64
N GLY A 390 -61.69 7.25 47.33
CA GLY A 390 -62.97 7.32 48.03
C GLY A 390 -63.07 6.28 49.14
N TYR A 391 -63.72 6.65 50.24
CA TYR A 391 -63.97 5.79 51.40
C TYR A 391 -65.44 5.88 51.84
N THR A 392 -65.95 4.79 52.41
CA THR A 392 -67.28 4.70 53.04
C THR A 392 -67.16 4.34 54.51
N ASP A 393 -68.25 4.49 55.26
CA ASP A 393 -68.38 3.82 56.56
C ASP A 393 -68.71 2.33 56.35
N ALA A 394 -68.69 1.54 57.42
CA ALA A 394 -68.98 0.11 57.38
C ALA A 394 -70.49 -0.23 57.31
N THR A 395 -71.35 0.73 56.94
CA THR A 395 -72.79 0.51 56.88
C THR A 395 -73.17 0.00 55.50
N GLY A 396 -73.63 -1.25 55.40
CA GLY A 396 -74.10 -1.84 54.14
C GLY A 396 -73.28 -3.04 53.70
N ASP A 397 -73.42 -3.40 52.43
CA ASP A 397 -72.67 -4.49 51.80
C ASP A 397 -71.33 -3.99 51.23
N GLU A 398 -70.26 -4.76 51.44
CA GLU A 398 -68.90 -4.42 51.05
C GLU A 398 -68.78 -4.10 49.55
N LYS A 399 -69.44 -4.87 48.67
CA LYS A 399 -69.39 -4.62 47.21
C LYS A 399 -70.09 -3.32 46.85
N SER A 400 -71.19 -3.01 47.53
CA SER A 400 -71.92 -1.76 47.33
C SER A 400 -71.11 -0.56 47.82
N ASN A 401 -70.43 -0.70 48.95
CA ASN A 401 -69.53 0.30 49.52
C ASN A 401 -68.32 0.56 48.63
N GLN A 402 -67.74 -0.51 48.07
CA GLN A 402 -66.66 -0.41 47.10
C GLN A 402 -67.08 0.36 45.84
N GLN A 403 -68.23 0.03 45.24
CA GLN A 403 -68.73 0.75 44.08
C GLN A 403 -69.10 2.21 44.39
N LEU A 404 -69.72 2.47 45.54
CA LEU A 404 -70.09 3.83 45.96
C LEU A 404 -68.86 4.71 46.17
N SER A 405 -67.83 4.18 46.84
CA SER A 405 -66.57 4.88 47.06
C SER A 405 -65.85 5.23 45.74
N LEU A 406 -65.83 4.31 44.78
CA LEU A 406 -65.26 4.54 43.44
C LEU A 406 -66.03 5.63 42.70
N ARG A 407 -67.37 5.54 42.63
CA ARG A 407 -68.20 6.55 41.95
C ARG A 407 -68.04 7.95 42.54
N ARG A 408 -67.87 8.06 43.86
CA ARG A 408 -67.60 9.34 44.52
C ARG A 408 -66.23 9.91 44.13
N ALA A 409 -65.19 9.07 44.11
CA ALA A 409 -63.85 9.47 43.68
C ALA A 409 -63.84 9.89 42.20
N GLU A 410 -64.58 9.18 41.34
CA GLU A 410 -64.77 9.54 39.93
C GLU A 410 -65.53 10.87 39.76
N ALA A 411 -66.55 11.13 40.58
CA ALA A 411 -67.28 12.39 40.55
C ALA A 411 -66.38 13.58 40.88
N VAL A 412 -65.49 13.44 41.88
CA VAL A 412 -64.49 14.46 42.20
C VAL A 412 -63.49 14.65 41.06
N ARG A 413 -62.95 13.56 40.48
CA ARG A 413 -62.07 13.64 39.30
C ARG A 413 -62.76 14.36 38.14
N ASN A 414 -63.98 13.95 37.78
CA ASN A 414 -64.69 14.49 36.63
C ASN A 414 -64.99 15.99 36.81
N TRP A 415 -65.35 16.41 38.02
CA TRP A 415 -65.52 17.82 38.35
C TRP A 415 -64.21 18.61 38.18
N MET A 416 -63.08 18.06 38.64
CA MET A 416 -61.75 18.69 38.48
C MET A 416 -61.34 18.78 37.01
N LEU A 417 -61.62 17.75 36.20
CA LEU A 417 -61.36 17.75 34.75
C LEU A 417 -62.23 18.80 34.02
N GLN A 418 -63.48 19.00 34.44
CA GLN A 418 -64.36 19.99 33.81
C GLN A 418 -64.03 21.44 34.21
N THR A 419 -63.42 21.63 35.38
CA THR A 419 -63.17 22.94 35.98
C THR A 419 -61.71 23.38 35.85
N SER A 420 -60.82 22.53 35.33
CA SER A 420 -59.38 22.81 35.23
C SER A 420 -58.73 22.23 33.98
N ASP A 421 -57.60 22.82 33.58
CA ASP A 421 -56.79 22.37 32.43
C ASP A 421 -55.85 21.19 32.77
N ILE A 422 -56.14 20.41 33.80
CA ILE A 422 -55.29 19.26 34.20
C ILE A 422 -55.65 18.06 33.31
N PRO A 423 -54.68 17.45 32.61
CA PRO A 423 -54.93 16.26 31.80
C PRO A 423 -55.50 15.09 32.61
N ALA A 424 -56.37 14.30 31.99
CA ALA A 424 -56.89 13.07 32.60
C ALA A 424 -55.80 12.08 33.00
N THR A 425 -54.66 12.10 32.29
CA THR A 425 -53.47 11.27 32.55
C THR A 425 -52.76 11.60 33.87
N CYS A 426 -53.07 12.74 34.49
CA CYS A 426 -52.59 13.09 35.83
C CYS A 426 -53.36 12.42 36.97
N PHE A 427 -54.54 11.85 36.70
CA PHE A 427 -55.44 11.35 37.73
C PHE A 427 -55.43 9.82 37.82
N ALA A 428 -55.23 9.31 39.04
CA ALA A 428 -55.54 7.93 39.41
C ALA A 428 -56.74 7.94 40.35
N VAL A 429 -57.74 7.09 40.10
CA VAL A 429 -58.96 7.01 40.92
C VAL A 429 -59.06 5.64 41.55
N GLN A 430 -59.36 5.59 42.85
CA GLN A 430 -59.52 4.35 43.58
C GLN A 430 -60.74 4.42 44.50
N GLY A 431 -61.57 3.37 44.48
CA GLY A 431 -62.52 3.10 45.55
C GLY A 431 -61.85 2.18 46.57
N LEU A 432 -61.92 2.52 47.85
CA LEU A 432 -61.41 1.67 48.94
C LEU A 432 -62.52 1.17 49.87
N GLY A 433 -63.78 1.51 49.57
CA GLY A 433 -64.93 1.09 50.38
C GLY A 433 -64.72 1.38 51.86
N GLU A 434 -65.00 0.39 52.70
CA GLU A 434 -64.83 0.45 54.15
C GLU A 434 -63.48 -0.09 54.65
N SER A 435 -62.57 -0.51 53.74
CA SER A 435 -61.40 -1.32 54.08
C SER A 435 -60.31 -0.57 54.87
N GLN A 436 -60.41 0.77 54.98
CA GLN A 436 -59.45 1.63 55.67
C GLN A 436 -60.17 2.77 56.43
N PRO A 437 -60.78 2.45 57.60
CA PRO A 437 -61.46 3.45 58.41
C PRO A 437 -60.44 4.41 59.06
N ALA A 438 -60.73 5.71 59.02
CA ALA A 438 -59.94 6.74 59.70
C ALA A 438 -60.34 6.92 61.17
N ALA A 439 -61.55 6.49 61.55
CA ALA A 439 -62.08 6.50 62.91
C ALA A 439 -62.93 5.24 63.15
N THR A 440 -63.26 4.94 64.42
CA THR A 440 -64.13 3.79 64.72
C THR A 440 -65.51 3.92 64.05
N ASN A 441 -65.98 2.86 63.41
CA ASN A 441 -67.34 2.79 62.85
C ASN A 441 -68.43 2.63 63.92
N ASP A 442 -68.05 2.43 65.19
CA ASP A 442 -68.99 2.21 66.28
C ASP A 442 -69.78 3.48 66.65
N THR A 443 -69.18 4.65 66.43
CA THR A 443 -69.80 5.94 66.74
C THR A 443 -70.36 6.62 65.48
N PRO A 444 -71.52 7.31 65.55
CA PRO A 444 -72.02 8.12 64.43
C PRO A 444 -71.00 9.15 63.93
N GLN A 445 -70.21 9.72 64.85
CA GLN A 445 -69.16 10.68 64.56
C GLN A 445 -68.00 10.03 63.78
N GLY A 446 -67.54 8.84 64.20
CA GLY A 446 -66.49 8.13 63.48
C GLY A 446 -66.93 7.62 62.10
N ARG A 447 -68.19 7.21 61.94
CA ARG A 447 -68.78 6.93 60.62
C ARG A 447 -68.79 8.15 59.71
N ALA A 448 -69.10 9.34 60.25
CA ALA A 448 -69.05 10.57 59.47
C ALA A 448 -67.64 10.86 58.95
N VAL A 449 -66.61 10.66 59.77
CA VAL A 449 -65.19 10.82 59.38
C VAL A 449 -64.75 9.78 58.34
N ASN A 450 -65.28 8.56 58.40
CA ASN A 450 -64.95 7.49 57.45
C ASN A 450 -65.52 7.74 56.05
N ARG A 451 -66.67 8.42 55.96
CA ARG A 451 -67.20 8.91 54.69
C ARG A 451 -66.37 10.10 54.21
N ARG A 452 -65.29 9.84 53.47
CA ARG A 452 -64.35 10.86 52.98
C ARG A 452 -63.85 10.55 51.58
N VAL A 453 -63.34 11.58 50.91
CA VAL A 453 -62.54 11.46 49.69
C VAL A 453 -61.19 12.09 49.97
N GLU A 454 -60.11 11.35 49.76
CA GLU A 454 -58.75 11.86 49.94
C GLU A 454 -58.11 12.13 48.59
N ILE A 455 -57.41 13.25 48.49
CA ILE A 455 -56.60 13.61 47.33
C ILE A 455 -55.15 13.63 47.78
N SER A 456 -54.34 12.74 47.20
CA SER A 456 -52.92 12.60 47.51
C SER A 456 -52.08 13.01 46.31
N LEU A 457 -51.03 13.80 46.54
CA LEU A 457 -50.06 14.13 45.52
C LEU A 457 -48.82 13.25 45.69
N VAL A 458 -48.48 12.47 44.66
CA VAL A 458 -47.31 11.58 44.65
C VAL A 458 -46.31 12.02 43.59
N PRO A 459 -45.02 12.23 43.94
CA PRO A 459 -44.01 12.57 42.94
C PRO A 459 -43.71 11.36 42.05
N ARG A 460 -43.99 11.47 40.75
CA ARG A 460 -43.71 10.42 39.76
C ARG A 460 -43.24 11.07 38.46
N SER A 461 -42.08 10.68 37.97
CA SER A 461 -41.43 11.26 36.78
C SER A 461 -42.23 11.10 35.48
N ASP A 462 -43.17 10.16 35.45
CA ASP A 462 -43.89 9.75 34.23
C ASP A 462 -45.39 10.08 34.27
N ALA A 463 -45.88 10.80 35.30
CA ALA A 463 -47.28 11.21 35.39
C ALA A 463 -47.56 12.41 34.47
N CYS A 464 -48.82 12.58 34.03
CA CYS A 464 -49.27 13.70 33.18
C CYS A 464 -48.72 13.75 31.74
N GLN A 465 -48.16 12.67 31.21
CA GLN A 465 -47.79 12.63 29.79
C GLN A 465 -49.07 12.55 28.94
N ASP A 466 -49.28 13.51 28.05
CA ASP A 466 -50.33 13.43 27.04
C ASP A 466 -50.01 12.27 26.10
N VAL A 467 -50.92 11.29 26.02
CA VAL A 467 -50.88 10.25 24.99
C VAL A 467 -51.18 10.97 23.66
N LYS A 468 -50.12 11.25 22.90
CA LYS A 468 -50.22 11.83 21.55
C LYS A 468 -50.59 10.76 20.52
#